data_AF-A0A1Y0LJ29-F1
#
_entry.id   AF-A0A1Y0LJ29-F1
#
_cell.length_a   1.000
_cell.length_b   1.000
_cell.length_c   1.000
_cell.angle_alpha   90.00
_cell.angle_beta   90.00
_cell.angle_gamma   90.00
#
_symmetry.space_group_name_H-M   'P 1'
#
loop_
_entity.id
_entity.type
_entity.pdbx_description
1 polymer ?
#
loop_
_entity_poly.entity_id
_entity_poly.type
_entity_poly.pdbx_seq_one_letter_code
_entity_poly.pdbx_strand_id
1 'polypeptide(L)'
;MKSLSGLGFLFLLFLLPSAAYSYTGRIIFTGYIYQSPCMHSISSTSVTFSCQKGTHKTSKKIELSSDSSYLPMGLGTSKLKWVNREHSLGVLVIAYR
;
A
#
# COMPACT_ATOMS: atom_id res chain seq x y z
N MET A 1 -33.83 10.23 73.93
CA MET A 1 -32.97 9.36 73.11
C MET A 1 -33.05 9.87 71.68
N LYS A 2 -31.93 10.36 71.11
CA LYS A 2 -31.87 11.16 69.88
C LYS A 2 -31.81 10.24 68.66
N SER A 3 -32.80 10.34 67.78
CA SER A 3 -32.81 9.69 66.46
C SER A 3 -32.02 10.56 65.48
N LEU A 4 -30.78 10.15 65.17
CA LEU A 4 -29.95 10.71 64.10
C LEU A 4 -29.24 9.54 63.42
N SER A 5 -29.93 8.80 62.56
CA SER A 5 -29.32 7.65 61.87
C SER A 5 -30.03 7.32 60.56
N GLY A 6 -30.03 8.26 59.61
CA GLY A 6 -30.62 8.04 58.28
C GLY A 6 -29.88 8.77 57.16
N LEU A 7 -29.52 10.03 57.37
CA LEU A 7 -28.86 10.84 56.32
C LEU A 7 -27.41 10.43 56.03
N GLY A 8 -26.68 9.90 57.02
CA GLY A 8 -25.28 9.51 56.83
C GLY A 8 -25.11 8.31 55.88
N PHE A 9 -26.08 7.41 55.84
CA PHE A 9 -26.01 6.19 55.03
C PHE A 9 -26.29 6.47 53.54
N LEU A 10 -27.16 7.45 53.24
CA LEU A 10 -27.46 7.90 51.88
C LEU A 10 -26.28 8.66 51.24
N PHE A 11 -25.50 9.40 52.04
CA PHE A 11 -24.34 10.13 51.53
C PHE A 11 -23.17 9.19 51.15
N LEU A 12 -23.04 8.05 51.84
CA LEU A 12 -22.02 7.03 51.54
C LEU A 12 -22.27 6.30 50.21
N LEU A 13 -23.51 6.23 49.74
CA LEU A 13 -23.85 5.62 48.44
C LEU A 13 -23.47 6.49 47.23
N PHE A 14 -23.27 7.80 47.42
CA PHE A 14 -22.83 8.72 46.35
C PHE A 14 -21.31 8.77 46.16
N LEU A 15 -20.53 8.16 47.07
CA LEU A 15 -19.07 8.13 47.02
C LEU A 15 -18.51 6.86 46.35
N LEU A 16 -19.36 5.97 45.83
CA LEU A 16 -18.91 4.79 45.08
C LEU A 16 -18.30 5.24 43.74
N PRO A 17 -16.97 5.06 43.53
CA PRO A 17 -16.37 5.32 42.23
C PRO A 17 -16.97 4.34 41.23
N SER A 18 -17.54 4.86 40.13
CA SER A 18 -17.99 4.02 39.04
C SER A 18 -16.78 3.29 38.44
N ALA A 19 -16.78 1.96 38.53
CA ALA A 19 -15.77 1.13 37.89
C ALA A 19 -15.93 1.23 36.37
N ALA A 20 -15.28 2.21 35.74
CA ALA A 20 -15.20 2.33 34.30
C ALA A 20 -14.25 1.24 33.77
N TYR A 21 -14.81 0.13 33.31
CA TYR A 21 -14.04 -0.90 32.60
C TYR A 21 -13.54 -0.32 31.27
N SER A 22 -12.26 0.04 31.22
CA SER A 22 -11.57 0.33 29.97
C SER A 22 -11.11 -1.00 29.36
N TYR A 23 -11.87 -1.52 28.39
CA TYR A 23 -11.41 -2.67 27.61
C TYR A 23 -10.32 -2.20 26.66
N THR A 24 -9.08 -2.54 26.98
CA THR A 24 -7.93 -2.26 26.11
C THR A 24 -7.55 -3.56 25.40
N GLY A 25 -7.40 -3.49 24.08
CA GLY A 25 -7.04 -4.63 23.24
C GLY A 25 -6.00 -4.19 22.23
N ARG A 26 -5.04 -5.07 21.93
CA ARG A 26 -3.97 -4.80 20.98
C ARG A 26 -4.22 -5.59 19.70
N ILE A 27 -4.39 -4.88 18.59
CA ILE A 27 -4.40 -5.47 17.25
C ILE A 27 -3.02 -5.23 16.64
N ILE A 28 -2.38 -6.32 16.18
CA ILE A 28 -1.08 -6.26 15.51
C ILE A 28 -1.31 -6.68 14.06
N PHE A 29 -1.02 -5.78 13.14
CA PHE A 29 -0.96 -6.10 11.72
C PHE A 29 0.50 -6.36 11.33
N THR A 30 0.75 -7.49 10.70
CA THR A 30 2.05 -7.85 10.12
C THR A 30 1.84 -8.25 8.67
N GLY A 31 2.55 -7.61 7.76
CA GLY A 31 2.46 -7.91 6.34
C GLY A 31 3.33 -6.97 5.51
N TYR A 32 3.39 -7.27 4.21
CA TYR A 32 4.09 -6.45 3.23
C TYR A 32 3.06 -5.68 2.41
N ILE A 33 3.27 -4.37 2.27
CA ILE A 33 2.50 -3.55 1.32
C ILE A 33 3.25 -3.57 0.00
N TYR A 34 2.79 -4.36 -0.95
CA TYR A 34 3.28 -4.32 -2.32
C TYR A 34 2.37 -3.44 -3.17
N GLN A 35 2.96 -2.67 -4.08
CA GLN A 35 2.18 -2.00 -5.11
C GLN A 35 1.66 -3.03 -6.11
N SER A 36 0.37 -2.95 -6.46
CA SER A 36 -0.24 -3.82 -7.46
C SER A 36 0.58 -3.82 -8.75
N PRO A 37 0.81 -4.99 -9.39
CA PRO A 37 1.59 -5.05 -10.61
C PRO A 37 0.95 -4.19 -11.70
N CYS A 38 1.77 -3.40 -12.41
CA CYS A 38 1.29 -2.63 -13.55
C CYS A 38 0.89 -3.59 -14.69
N MET A 39 -0.26 -3.33 -15.31
CA MET A 39 -0.59 -3.99 -16.57
C MET A 39 0.31 -3.45 -17.68
N HIS A 40 0.71 -4.30 -18.62
CA HIS A 40 1.54 -3.90 -19.75
C HIS A 40 0.86 -4.27 -21.07
N SER A 41 1.01 -3.40 -22.07
CA SER A 41 0.63 -3.63 -23.46
C SER A 41 1.85 -3.37 -24.34
N ILE A 42 2.16 -4.32 -25.23
CA ILE A 42 3.37 -4.32 -26.04
C ILE A 42 2.99 -4.02 -27.49
N SER A 43 3.68 -3.07 -28.11
CA SER A 43 3.67 -2.82 -29.55
C SER A 43 5.06 -3.08 -30.15
N SER A 44 5.19 -3.01 -31.48
CA SER A 44 6.45 -3.25 -32.19
C SER A 44 7.61 -2.36 -31.72
N THR A 45 7.33 -1.13 -31.27
CA THR A 45 8.35 -0.13 -30.90
C THR A 45 8.22 0.36 -29.47
N SER A 46 7.25 -0.13 -28.68
CA SER A 46 7.02 0.42 -27.35
C SER A 46 6.29 -0.52 -26.41
N VAL A 47 6.40 -0.25 -25.12
CA VAL A 47 5.59 -0.87 -24.07
C VAL A 47 4.86 0.21 -23.30
N THR A 48 3.55 0.06 -23.18
CA THR A 48 2.73 0.93 -22.33
C THR A 48 2.46 0.23 -21.01
N PHE A 49 2.87 0.87 -19.92
CA PHE A 49 2.61 0.41 -18.56
C PHE A 49 1.45 1.21 -17.97
N SER A 50 0.43 0.51 -17.50
CA SER A 50 -0.72 1.08 -16.79
C SER A 50 -0.70 0.60 -15.35
N CYS A 51 -0.43 1.52 -14.42
CA CYS A 51 -0.33 1.24 -13.00
C CYS A 51 -1.53 1.84 -12.26
N GLN A 52 -2.13 1.06 -11.36
CA GLN A 52 -3.11 1.57 -10.42
C GLN A 52 -2.40 2.17 -9.21
N LYS A 53 -2.83 3.38 -8.81
CA LYS A 53 -2.40 4.06 -7.59
C LYS A 53 -3.67 4.53 -6.86
N GLY A 54 -4.18 3.66 -5.99
CA GLY A 54 -5.50 3.86 -5.36
C GLY A 54 -6.61 3.76 -6.40
N THR A 55 -7.40 4.82 -6.55
CA THR A 55 -8.47 4.95 -7.56
C THR A 55 -7.97 5.51 -8.89
N HIS A 56 -6.72 5.98 -8.96
CA HIS A 56 -6.17 6.62 -10.15
C HIS A 56 -5.34 5.64 -10.99
N LYS A 57 -5.61 5.62 -12.30
CA LYS A 57 -4.82 4.89 -13.28
C LYS A 57 -3.80 5.82 -13.92
N THR A 58 -2.51 5.54 -13.75
CA THR A 58 -1.44 6.22 -14.46
C THR A 58 -0.93 5.32 -15.58
N SER A 59 -0.87 5.84 -16.81
CA SER A 59 -0.28 5.12 -17.93
C SER A 59 0.93 5.86 -18.47
N LYS A 60 2.02 5.14 -18.73
CA LYS A 60 3.22 5.70 -19.34
C LYS A 60 3.74 4.75 -20.41
N LYS A 61 3.95 5.30 -21.61
CA LYS A 61 4.57 4.62 -22.73
C LYS A 61 6.09 4.76 -22.62
N ILE A 62 6.80 3.67 -22.87
CA ILE A 62 8.25 3.63 -22.99
C ILE A 62 8.58 3.08 -24.37
N GLU A 63 9.42 3.80 -25.10
CA GLU A 63 9.96 3.30 -26.36
C GLU A 63 10.89 2.11 -26.08
N LEU A 64 10.77 1.07 -26.89
CA LEU A 64 11.69 -0.05 -26.86
C LEU A 64 13.02 0.43 -27.42
N SER A 65 14.02 0.51 -26.54
CA SER A 65 15.37 0.93 -26.91
C SER A 65 16.39 -0.11 -26.49
N SER A 66 17.43 -0.24 -27.31
CA SER A 66 18.65 -0.95 -26.94
C SER A 66 19.39 -0.26 -25.79
N ASP A 67 19.09 1.01 -25.52
CA ASP A 67 19.61 1.76 -24.38
C ASP A 67 18.73 1.56 -23.14
N SER A 68 19.33 1.74 -21.97
CA SER A 68 18.62 1.64 -20.70
C SER A 68 17.60 2.77 -20.56
N SER A 69 16.32 2.42 -20.44
CA SER A 69 15.22 3.35 -20.23
C SER A 69 14.64 3.19 -18.83
N TYR A 70 14.19 4.30 -18.22
CA TYR A 70 13.59 4.26 -16.87
C TYR A 70 12.13 3.82 -16.93
N LEU A 71 11.77 2.86 -16.06
CA LEU A 71 10.39 2.47 -15.85
C LEU A 71 9.58 3.60 -15.19
N PRO A 72 8.25 3.62 -15.36
CA PRO A 72 7.38 4.58 -14.71
C PRO A 72 7.50 4.50 -13.20
N MET A 73 7.25 5.62 -12.52
CA MET A 73 7.27 5.73 -11.05
C MET A 73 8.60 5.31 -10.41
N GLY A 74 9.70 5.26 -11.17
CA GLY A 74 11.01 4.89 -10.62
C GLY A 74 11.14 3.41 -10.25
N LEU A 75 10.27 2.54 -10.76
CA LEU A 75 10.23 1.10 -10.44
C LEU A 75 11.52 0.34 -10.83
N GLY A 76 12.34 0.93 -11.69
CA GLY A 76 13.54 0.28 -12.20
C GLY A 76 13.95 0.77 -13.58
N THR A 77 14.67 -0.09 -14.30
CA THR A 77 15.11 0.16 -15.67
C THR A 77 14.70 -0.98 -16.60
N SER A 78 14.63 -0.68 -17.89
CA SER A 78 14.34 -1.63 -18.96
C SER A 78 15.37 -1.47 -20.08
N LYS A 79 15.79 -2.58 -20.69
CA LYS A 79 16.68 -2.59 -21.86
C LYS A 79 16.25 -3.67 -22.83
N LEU A 80 16.09 -3.32 -24.12
CA LEU A 80 15.85 -4.30 -25.17
C LEU A 80 17.19 -4.89 -25.65
N LYS A 81 17.24 -6.21 -25.80
CA LYS A 81 18.35 -6.90 -26.47
C LYS A 81 17.81 -7.60 -27.70
N TRP A 82 18.24 -7.16 -28.88
CA TRP A 82 17.92 -7.86 -30.13
C TRP A 82 18.65 -9.19 -30.20
N VAL A 83 17.92 -10.24 -30.59
CA VAL A 83 18.43 -11.60 -30.75
C VAL A 83 18.95 -11.82 -32.17
N ASN A 84 18.34 -11.15 -33.15
CA ASN A 84 18.72 -11.24 -34.57
C ASN A 84 19.12 -9.89 -35.18
N ARG A 85 19.86 -9.94 -36.29
CA ARG A 85 20.37 -8.73 -36.97
C ARG A 85 19.26 -7.94 -37.66
N GLU A 86 18.16 -8.58 -38.02
CA GLU A 86 17.02 -7.91 -38.64
C GLU A 86 16.13 -7.16 -37.63
N HIS A 87 16.47 -7.20 -36.33
CA HIS A 87 15.71 -6.56 -35.25
C HIS A 87 14.21 -6.93 -35.26
N SER A 88 13.91 -8.21 -35.51
CA SER A 88 12.53 -8.74 -35.50
C SER A 88 12.24 -9.62 -34.27
N LEU A 89 13.28 -10.06 -33.55
CA LEU A 89 13.16 -10.82 -32.31
C LEU A 89 14.05 -10.19 -31.23
N GLY A 90 13.48 -9.91 -30.06
CA GLY A 90 14.19 -9.27 -28.97
C GLY A 90 13.75 -9.77 -27.59
N VAL A 91 14.65 -9.64 -26.62
CA VAL A 91 14.41 -9.92 -25.19
C VAL A 91 14.38 -8.59 -24.44
N LEU A 92 13.22 -8.26 -23.87
CA LEU A 92 13.08 -7.10 -22.98
C LEU A 92 13.51 -7.49 -21.57
N VAL A 93 14.63 -6.93 -21.10
CA VAL A 93 15.13 -7.14 -19.74
C VAL A 93 14.61 -6.02 -18.85
N ILE A 94 13.97 -6.40 -17.74
CA ILE A 94 13.48 -5.46 -16.73
C ILE A 94 14.22 -5.71 -15.41
N ALA A 95 14.82 -4.66 -14.86
CA ALA A 95 15.50 -4.69 -13.58
C ALA A 95 14.73 -3.80 -12.58
N TYR A 96 14.07 -4.43 -11.62
CA TYR A 96 13.36 -3.72 -10.55
C TYR A 96 14.34 -3.24 -9.47
N ARG A 97 13.99 -2.13 -8.80
CA ARG A 97 14.71 -1.60 -7.63
C ARG A 97 14.03 -1.98 -6.33
#